data_AF-A0A817I0G4-F1
#
_entry.id   AF-A0A817I0G4-F1
#
_cell.length_a   1.000
_cell.length_b   1.000
_cell.length_c   1.000
_cell.angle_alpha   90.00
_cell.angle_beta   90.00
_cell.angle_gamma   90.00
#
_symmetry.space_group_name_H-M   'P 1'
#
loop_
_entity.id
_entity.type
_entity.pdbx_description
1 polymer ?
#
loop_
_entity_poly.entity_id
_entity_poly.type
_entity_poly.pdbx_seq_one_letter_code
_entity_poly.pdbx_strand_id
1 'polypeptide(L)' 'VDESVRKPILYYKNNIGCLLNLLTCMEEFNVKNFLFSSSTTVYGTPKYLPLDEKHPCIGDAITNSHG' A
#
# COMPACT_ATOMS: atom_id res chain seq x y z
N VAL A 1 -11.82 0.97 7.89
CA VAL A 1 -11.19 -0.34 8.11
C VAL A 1 -12.17 -1.48 7.79
N ASP A 2 -13.43 -1.44 8.27
CA ASP A 2 -14.43 -2.45 7.87
C ASP A 2 -14.78 -2.46 6.37
N GLU A 3 -14.83 -1.31 5.70
CA GLU A 3 -15.23 -1.28 4.28
C GLU A 3 -14.18 -1.88 3.34
N SER A 4 -12.89 -1.68 3.64
CA SER A 4 -11.78 -2.26 2.85
C SER A 4 -11.73 -3.78 2.95
N VAL A 5 -12.12 -4.33 4.10
CA VAL A 5 -12.24 -5.78 4.32
C VAL A 5 -13.50 -6.33 3.65
N ARG A 6 -14.62 -5.60 3.72
CA ARG A 6 -15.89 -6.04 3.11
C ARG A 6 -15.92 -5.93 1.60
N LYS A 7 -15.15 -5.02 1.01
CA LYS A 7 -15.11 -4.73 -0.43
C LYS A 7 -13.67 -4.70 -0.95
N PRO A 8 -12.96 -5.83 -0.94
CA PRO A 8 -11.55 -5.88 -1.32
C PRO A 8 -11.32 -5.31 -2.73
N ILE A 9 -12.11 -5.73 -3.72
CA ILE A 9 -11.98 -5.27 -5.11
C ILE A 9 -12.06 -3.74 -5.24
N LEU A 10 -13.00 -3.10 -4.51
CA LEU A 10 -13.15 -1.65 -4.54
C LEU A 10 -11.92 -0.96 -3.92
N TYR A 11 -11.40 -1.53 -2.83
CA TYR A 11 -10.22 -1.01 -2.16
C TYR A 11 -8.95 -1.14 -3.02
N TYR A 12 -8.76 -2.29 -3.69
CA TYR A 12 -7.69 -2.46 -4.68
C TYR A 12 -7.82 -1.47 -5.85
N LYS A 13 -9.03 -1.31 -6.39
CA LYS A 13 -9.28 -0.36 -7.47
C LYS A 13 -8.92 1.07 -7.05
N ASN A 14 -9.26 1.45 -5.83
CA ASN A 14 -8.93 2.78 -5.33
C ASN A 14 -7.42 2.94 -5.09
N ASN A 15 -6.78 2.03 -4.38
CA ASN A 15 -5.40 2.25 -3.94
C ASN A 15 -4.38 1.94 -5.03
N ILE A 16 -4.57 0.84 -5.77
CA ILE A 16 -3.66 0.48 -6.88
C ILE A 16 -4.06 1.21 -8.15
N GLY A 17 -5.35 1.27 -8.48
CA GLY A 17 -5.81 1.94 -9.70
C GLY A 17 -5.51 3.44 -9.71
N CYS A 18 -5.79 4.16 -8.61
CA CYS A 18 -5.46 5.58 -8.54
C CYS A 18 -3.94 5.82 -8.53
N LEU A 19 -3.17 4.95 -7.87
CA LEU A 19 -1.71 5.03 -7.89
C LEU A 19 -1.17 4.86 -9.32
N LEU A 20 -1.65 3.87 -10.07
CA LEU A 20 -1.26 3.66 -11.47
C LEU A 20 -1.61 4.88 -12.34
N ASN A 21 -2.84 5.39 -12.23
CA ASN A 21 -3.26 6.58 -12.96
C ASN A 21 -2.36 7.80 -12.66
N LEU A 22 -2.00 7.99 -11.39
CA LEU A 22 -1.11 9.07 -10.99
C LEU A 22 0.30 8.88 -11.54
N LEU A 23 0.86 7.67 -11.47
CA LEU A 23 2.19 7.36 -12.00
C LEU A 23 2.25 7.54 -13.52
N THR A 24 1.21 7.15 -14.25
CA THR A 24 1.11 7.40 -15.70
C THR A 24 1.08 8.90 -16.00
N CYS A 25 0.31 9.69 -15.27
CA CYS A 25 0.31 11.14 -15.42
C CYS A 25 1.70 11.74 -15.07
N MET A 26 2.35 11.27 -14.00
CA MET A 26 3.69 11.71 -13.63
C MET A 26 4.72 11.42 -14.72
N GLU A 27 4.60 10.28 -15.41
CA GLU A 27 5.43 9.94 -16.58
C GLU A 27 5.20 10.95 -17.73
N GLU A 28 3.95 11.24 -18.08
CA GLU A 28 3.60 12.22 -19.13
C GLU A 28 4.18 13.62 -18.85
N PHE A 29 4.15 14.06 -17.60
CA PHE A 29 4.61 15.39 -17.19
C PHE A 29 6.06 15.41 -16.67
N ASN A 30 6.81 14.32 -16.82
CA ASN A 30 8.22 14.20 -16.38
C ASN A 30 8.44 14.50 -14.88
N VAL A 31 7.48 14.17 -14.02
CA VAL A 31 7.59 14.32 -12.57
C VAL A 31 8.41 13.14 -12.02
N LYS A 32 9.60 13.42 -11.49
CA LYS A 32 10.56 12.39 -11.07
C LYS A 32 10.49 11.98 -9.60
N ASN A 33 9.85 12.79 -8.76
CA ASN A 33 9.81 12.58 -7.32
C ASN A 33 8.38 12.25 -6.89
N PHE A 34 8.22 11.14 -6.15
CA PHE A 34 6.96 10.69 -5.61
C PHE A 34 7.14 10.28 -4.14
N LEU A 35 6.37 10.88 -3.24
CA LEU A 35 6.32 10.47 -1.84
C LEU A 35 5.04 9.68 -1.59
N PHE A 36 5.18 8.39 -1.33
CA PHE A 36 4.06 7.50 -1.04
C PHE A 36 3.90 7.28 0.46
N SER A 37 2.74 7.62 1.01
CA SER A 37 2.40 7.32 2.40
C SER A 37 1.93 5.87 2.53
N SER A 38 2.87 4.96 2.76
CA SER A 38 2.58 3.54 3.05
C SER A 38 1.97 3.35 4.46
N SER A 39 1.72 2.09 4.84
CA SER A 39 1.15 1.68 6.12
C SER A 39 2.01 0.61 6.79
N THR A 40 2.10 0.60 8.12
CA THR A 40 2.81 -0.44 8.89
C THR A 40 2.18 -1.83 8.73
N THR A 41 0.97 -1.91 8.19
CA THR A 41 0.28 -3.17 7.89
C THR A 41 1.08 -4.03 6.92
N VAL A 42 1.93 -3.45 6.06
CA VAL A 42 2.76 -4.20 5.10
C VAL A 42 3.67 -5.24 5.74
N TYR A 43 3.98 -5.10 7.04
CA TYR A 43 4.81 -6.05 7.79
C TYR A 43 4.01 -7.23 8.36
N GLY A 44 2.68 -7.21 8.27
CA GLY A 44 1.80 -8.24 8.82
C GLY A 44 1.97 -8.38 10.34
N THR A 45 2.01 -9.62 10.83
CA THR A 45 2.23 -9.91 12.26
C THR A 45 3.69 -9.63 12.64
N PRO A 46 3.96 -8.70 13.58
CA PRO A 46 5.33 -8.36 13.98
C PRO A 46 6.04 -9.55 14.62
N LYS A 47 7.28 -9.82 14.20
CA LYS A 47 8.12 -10.87 14.79
C LYS A 47 8.89 -10.36 16.01
N TYR A 48 9.18 -9.06 16.07
CA TYR A 48 9.83 -8.40 17.20
C TYR A 48 9.43 -6.93 17.27
N LEU A 49 9.79 -6.27 18.38
CA LEU A 49 9.60 -4.86 18.60
C LEU A 49 10.93 -4.20 19.03
N PRO A 50 11.17 -2.92 18.70
CA PRO A 50 10.34 -2.06 17.84
C PRO A 50 10.33 -2.54 16.37
N LEU A 51 9.27 -2.19 15.63
CA LEU A 51 9.24 -2.42 14.19
C LEU A 51 10.28 -1.54 13.49
N ASP A 52 11.01 -2.14 12.57
CA ASP A 52 11.99 -1.50 11.71
C ASP A 52 11.84 -2.00 10.26
N GLU A 53 12.55 -1.38 9.34
CA GLU A 53 12.48 -1.70 7.90
C GLU A 53 13.11 -3.06 7.56
N LYS A 54 13.71 -3.76 8.53
CA LYS A 54 14.23 -5.12 8.35
C LYS A 54 13.13 -6.18 8.47
N HIS A 55 11.94 -5.81 8.91
CA HIS A 55 10.80 -6.70 8.92
C HIS A 55 10.42 -7.12 7.49
N PRO A 56 10.09 -8.40 7.26
CA PRO A 56 9.68 -8.86 5.94
C PRO A 56 8.36 -8.20 5.55
N CYS A 57 8.30 -7.63 4.35
CA CYS A 57 7.04 -7.19 3.77
C CYS A 57 6.24 -8.43 3.34
N ILE A 58 5.06 -8.62 3.93
CA ILE A 58 4.13 -9.68 3.53
C ILE A 58 3.18 -9.05 2.50
N GLY A 59 3.29 -9.51 1.25
CA GLY A 59 2.61 -8.94 0.09
C GLY A 59 1.10 -8.79 0.23
N ASP A 60 0.50 -9.60 1.10
CA ASP A 60 -0.94 -9.64 1.35
C ASP A 60 -1.46 -8.36 2.04
N ALA A 61 -0.60 -7.68 2.82
CA ALA A 61 -0.99 -6.55 3.64
C ALA A 61 -0.55 -5.16 3.10
N ILE A 62 -0.04 -5.14 1.85
CA ILE A 62 0.27 -3.89 1.12
C ILE A 62 -1.03 -3.18 0.70
N THR A 63 -2.10 -3.95 0.56
CA THR A 63 -3.38 -3.51 -0.02
C THR A 63 -4.58 -3.84 0.84
N ASN A 64 -4.39 -4.33 2.06
CA ASN A 64 -5.42 -4.44 3.08
C ASN A 64 -4.76 -4.25 4.45
N SER A 65 -5.53 -3.89 5.47
CA SER A 65 -4.97 -3.68 6.81
C SER A 65 -4.77 -4.97 7.61
N HIS A 66 -5.05 -6.16 7.04
CA HIS A 66 -5.25 -7.38 7.84
C HIS A 66 -4.68 -8.71 7.28
N GLY A 67 -4.03 -8.72 6.12
CA GLY A 67 -3.69 -9.96 5.41
C GLY A 67 -4.88 -10.49 4.63
#